data_AF-A0A2R8B0V6-F1
#
_entry.id   AF-A0A2R8B0V6-F1
#
_cell.length_a   1.000
_cell.length_b   1.000
_cell.length_c   1.000
_cell.angle_alpha   90.00
_cell.angle_beta   90.00
_cell.angle_gamma   90.00
#
_symmetry.space_group_name_H-M   'P 1'
#
loop_
_entity.id
_entity.type
_entity.pdbx_description
1 polymer ?
#
loop_
_entity_poly.entity_id
_entity_poly.type
_entity_poly.pdbx_seq_one_letter_code
_entity_poly.pdbx_strand_id
1 'polypeptide(L)'
;MTNQPVCGKDETRPVTLWENETVHGHALCHESCVDEHFAAVKALRDRQAAYLDSLPTDPKEAIKAARAIMTPDFEPYPEGVKEALYLSVALESLVNGEGIEGRGLDRDAARFIANRVSTAMFNVMKDLDRLSDVLENPSRFERLE
;
A
#
# COMPACT_ATOMS: atom_id res chain seq x y z
N MET A 1 29.87 -59.93 -11.22
CA MET A 1 30.37 -59.29 -12.47
C MET A 1 29.62 -57.99 -12.63
N THR A 2 30.17 -56.90 -12.12
CA THR A 2 29.58 -55.56 -12.14
C THR A 2 30.22 -54.77 -13.26
N ASN A 3 29.48 -54.57 -14.35
CA ASN A 3 29.90 -53.75 -15.49
C ASN A 3 29.96 -52.29 -15.06
N GLN A 4 31.16 -51.81 -14.74
CA GLN A 4 31.43 -50.37 -14.74
C GLN A 4 31.42 -49.90 -16.20
N PRO A 5 30.67 -48.84 -16.55
CA PRO A 5 30.84 -48.21 -17.86
C PRO A 5 32.22 -47.57 -17.89
N VAL A 6 33.07 -48.12 -18.76
CA VAL A 6 34.35 -47.53 -19.16
C VAL A 6 34.04 -46.17 -19.75
N CYS A 7 34.50 -45.11 -19.08
CA CYS A 7 34.49 -43.75 -19.60
C CYS A 7 35.30 -43.76 -20.90
N GLY A 8 34.58 -43.76 -22.02
CA GLY A 8 35.17 -43.70 -23.36
C GLY A 8 35.98 -42.42 -23.48
N LYS A 9 37.19 -42.55 -24.03
CA LYS A 9 38.02 -41.41 -24.42
C LYS A 9 37.33 -40.72 -25.60
N ASP A 10 36.33 -39.90 -25.32
CA ASP A 10 35.84 -38.96 -26.31
C ASP A 10 36.96 -37.92 -26.50
N GLU A 11 37.57 -37.93 -27.68
CA GLU A 11 38.48 -36.87 -28.10
C GLU A 11 37.77 -35.53 -27.85
N THR A 12 38.38 -34.65 -27.06
CA THR A 12 37.87 -33.30 -26.82
C THR A 12 37.76 -32.57 -28.16
N ARG A 13 36.57 -32.65 -28.76
CA ARG A 13 36.21 -31.97 -29.99
C ARG A 13 35.51 -30.65 -29.63
N PRO A 14 35.73 -29.58 -30.42
CA PRO A 14 35.03 -28.33 -30.20
C PRO A 14 33.51 -28.55 -30.27
N VAL A 15 32.78 -27.90 -29.37
CA VAL A 15 31.31 -27.93 -29.34
C VAL A 15 30.78 -27.30 -30.62
N THR A 16 29.89 -27.99 -31.32
CA THR A 16 29.27 -27.46 -32.55
C THR A 16 28.14 -26.48 -32.23
N LEU A 17 27.81 -25.59 -33.18
CA LEU A 17 26.78 -24.55 -32.95
C LEU A 17 25.41 -25.13 -32.57
N TRP A 18 24.99 -26.25 -33.18
CA TRP A 18 23.70 -26.88 -32.85
C TRP A 18 23.70 -27.52 -31.45
N GLU A 19 24.83 -28.11 -31.01
CA GLU A 19 24.99 -28.64 -29.64
C GLU A 19 24.96 -27.51 -28.60
N ASN A 20 25.45 -26.31 -28.95
CA ASN A 20 25.36 -25.14 -28.09
C ASN A 20 23.93 -24.56 -28.04
N GLU A 21 23.22 -24.54 -29.16
CA GLU A 21 21.83 -24.07 -29.24
C GLU A 21 20.87 -24.95 -28.43
N THR A 22 21.07 -26.27 -28.38
CA THR A 22 20.23 -27.18 -27.58
C THR A 22 20.34 -26.95 -26.08
N VAL A 23 21.45 -26.37 -25.62
CA VAL A 23 21.63 -25.93 -24.22
C VAL A 23 21.54 -24.42 -24.07
N HIS A 24 20.84 -23.74 -24.98
CA HIS A 24 20.58 -22.29 -24.92
C HIS A 24 21.84 -21.41 -24.85
N GLY A 25 22.94 -21.85 -25.46
CA GLY A 25 24.19 -21.09 -25.49
C GLY A 25 25.13 -21.36 -24.32
N HIS A 26 24.74 -22.23 -23.38
CA HIS A 26 25.51 -22.48 -22.16
C HIS A 26 26.74 -23.37 -22.35
N ALA A 27 26.86 -24.12 -23.45
CA ALA A 27 28.02 -24.99 -23.69
C ALA A 27 29.30 -24.21 -24.01
N LEU A 28 29.18 -22.95 -24.44
CA LEU A 28 30.31 -22.05 -24.68
C LEU A 28 30.52 -21.04 -23.54
N CYS A 29 29.69 -21.09 -22.48
CA CYS A 29 29.89 -20.24 -21.33
C CYS A 29 31.07 -20.73 -20.50
N HIS A 30 31.99 -19.83 -20.18
CA HIS A 30 33.03 -20.10 -19.20
C HIS A 30 32.39 -20.23 -17.81
N GLU A 31 32.90 -21.14 -16.98
CA GLU A 31 32.38 -21.45 -15.63
C GLU A 31 32.18 -20.19 -14.78
N SER A 32 33.11 -19.23 -14.88
CA SER A 32 33.04 -17.95 -14.18
C SER A 32 31.78 -17.13 -14.51
N CYS A 33 31.31 -17.13 -15.76
CA CYS A 33 30.09 -16.41 -16.13
C CYS A 33 28.85 -17.07 -15.53
N VAL A 34 28.84 -18.40 -15.44
CA VAL A 34 27.75 -19.17 -14.84
C VAL A 34 27.69 -18.90 -13.35
N ASP A 35 28.82 -18.90 -12.66
CA ASP A 35 28.93 -18.60 -11.23
C ASP A 35 28.48 -17.16 -10.90
N GLU A 36 28.87 -16.19 -11.72
CA GLU A 36 28.41 -14.79 -11.59
C GLU A 36 26.89 -14.68 -11.71
N HIS A 37 26.28 -15.38 -12.67
CA HIS A 37 24.83 -15.41 -12.83
C HIS A 37 24.13 -16.09 -11.64
N PHE A 38 24.64 -17.21 -11.14
CA PHE A 38 24.08 -17.86 -9.95
C PHE A 38 24.21 -16.98 -8.69
N ALA A 39 25.34 -16.28 -8.52
CA ALA A 39 25.53 -15.33 -7.43
C ALA A 39 24.53 -14.16 -7.53
N ALA A 40 24.31 -13.61 -8.72
CA ALA A 40 23.33 -12.56 -8.97
C ALA A 40 21.89 -13.03 -8.69
N VAL A 41 21.52 -14.23 -9.14
CA VAL A 41 20.21 -14.84 -8.88
C VAL A 41 20.00 -15.07 -7.38
N LYS A 42 21.03 -15.55 -6.67
CA LYS A 42 20.98 -15.73 -5.22
C LYS A 42 20.76 -14.39 -4.51
N ALA A 43 21.51 -13.35 -4.88
CA ALA A 43 21.34 -12.01 -4.31
C ALA A 43 19.93 -11.43 -4.55
N LEU A 44 19.32 -11.69 -5.70
CA LEU A 44 17.94 -11.29 -5.99
C LEU A 44 16.93 -12.05 -5.12
N ARG A 45 17.13 -13.36 -4.92
CA ARG A 45 16.29 -14.18 -4.04
C ARG A 45 16.41 -13.76 -2.57
N ASP A 46 17.62 -13.44 -2.13
CA ASP A 46 17.86 -12.97 -0.75
C ASP A 46 17.17 -11.61 -0.51
N ARG A 47 17.21 -10.70 -1.50
CA ARG A 47 16.46 -9.44 -1.45
C ARG A 47 14.96 -9.66 -1.42
N GLN A 48 14.46 -10.60 -2.22
CA GLN A 48 13.04 -10.94 -2.25
C GLN A 48 12.58 -11.55 -0.92
N ALA A 49 13.38 -12.44 -0.33
CA ALA A 49 13.11 -13.01 0.98
C ALA A 49 13.10 -11.92 2.06
N ALA A 50 14.10 -11.05 2.09
CA ALA A 50 14.16 -9.93 3.03
C ALA A 50 12.98 -8.95 2.87
N TYR A 51 12.51 -8.73 1.64
CA TYR A 51 11.32 -7.93 1.39
C TYR A 51 10.06 -8.62 1.92
N LEU A 52 9.87 -9.91 1.64
CA LEU A 52 8.72 -10.68 2.15
C LEU A 52 8.72 -10.76 3.67
N ASP A 53 9.87 -10.92 4.31
CA ASP A 53 10.03 -10.92 5.76
C ASP A 53 9.74 -9.55 6.38
N SER A 54 9.96 -8.46 5.61
CA SER A 54 9.63 -7.11 6.04
C SER A 54 8.13 -6.78 5.96
N LEU A 55 7.34 -7.62 5.29
CA LEU A 55 5.90 -7.38 5.16
C LEU A 55 5.18 -7.72 6.47
N PRO A 56 4.25 -6.86 6.93
CA PRO A 56 3.46 -7.16 8.12
C PRO A 56 2.59 -8.40 7.88
N THR A 57 2.65 -9.37 8.81
CA THR A 57 1.82 -10.58 8.76
C THR A 57 0.38 -10.33 9.23
N ASP A 58 0.16 -9.26 10.02
CA ASP A 58 -1.17 -8.83 10.44
C ASP A 58 -1.81 -7.96 9.35
N PRO A 59 -2.97 -8.33 8.78
CA PRO A 59 -3.66 -7.56 7.75
C PRO A 59 -3.94 -6.10 8.18
N LYS A 60 -4.11 -5.83 9.47
CA LYS A 60 -4.35 -4.46 9.96
C LYS A 60 -3.11 -3.58 9.83
N GLU A 61 -1.94 -4.10 10.16
CA GLU A 61 -0.66 -3.38 10.04
C GLU A 61 -0.24 -3.24 8.57
N ALA A 62 -0.57 -4.22 7.71
CA ALA A 62 -0.37 -4.11 6.27
C ALA A 62 -1.20 -2.99 5.63
N ILE A 63 -2.49 -2.88 6.00
CA ILE A 63 -3.36 -1.78 5.54
C ILE A 63 -2.84 -0.43 6.03
N LYS A 64 -2.35 -0.35 7.27
CA LYS A 64 -1.80 0.87 7.85
C LYS A 64 -0.49 1.30 7.16
N ALA A 65 0.41 0.36 6.87
CA ALA A 65 1.64 0.61 6.12
C ALA A 65 1.35 1.03 4.68
N ALA A 66 0.43 0.34 3.98
CA ALA A 66 0.00 0.70 2.64
C ALA A 66 -0.64 2.10 2.61
N ARG A 67 -1.47 2.43 3.60
CA ARG A 67 -2.09 3.75 3.75
C ARG A 67 -1.04 4.85 3.93
N ALA A 68 -0.02 4.62 4.75
CA ALA A 68 1.07 5.58 4.96
C ALA A 68 1.89 5.86 3.68
N ILE A 69 2.07 4.86 2.82
CA ILE A 69 2.79 5.01 1.54
C ILE A 69 1.91 5.70 0.49
N MET A 70 0.63 5.35 0.41
CA MET A 70 -0.27 5.84 -0.64
C MET A 70 -0.78 7.26 -0.39
N THR A 71 -0.92 7.68 0.86
CA THR A 71 -1.41 9.02 1.22
C THR A 71 -0.58 9.59 2.38
N PRO A 72 0.62 10.12 2.11
CA PRO A 72 1.50 10.68 3.14
C PRO A 72 0.89 11.91 3.82
N ASP A 73 0.05 12.67 3.11
CA ASP A 73 -0.63 13.87 3.61
C ASP A 73 -2.05 13.59 4.15
N PHE A 74 -2.36 12.34 4.49
CA PHE A 74 -3.69 12.00 5.00
C PHE A 74 -3.96 12.74 6.31
N GLU A 75 -4.82 13.76 6.26
CA GLU A 75 -5.24 14.45 7.48
C GLU A 75 -6.02 13.47 8.36
N PRO A 76 -5.74 13.37 9.67
CA PRO A 76 -6.31 12.32 10.53
C PRO A 76 -7.82 12.39 10.68
N TYR A 77 -8.44 13.48 10.26
CA TYR A 77 -9.87 13.72 10.33
C TYR A 77 -10.48 13.77 8.92
N PRO A 78 -11.75 13.35 8.76
CA PRO A 78 -12.48 13.55 7.52
C PRO A 78 -12.47 15.02 7.09
N GLU A 79 -12.61 15.25 5.79
CA GLU A 79 -12.54 16.57 5.19
C GLU A 79 -13.52 17.55 5.85
N GLY A 80 -13.04 18.75 6.21
CA GLY A 80 -13.86 19.81 6.79
C GLY A 80 -14.19 19.64 8.28
N VAL A 81 -13.88 18.52 8.92
CA VAL A 81 -14.18 18.30 10.36
C VAL A 81 -13.36 19.19 11.27
N LYS A 82 -12.07 19.28 11.00
CA LYS A 82 -11.16 20.14 11.76
C LYS A 82 -11.52 21.62 11.59
N GLU A 83 -11.87 22.03 10.37
CA GLU A 83 -12.38 23.38 10.08
C GLU A 83 -13.70 23.65 10.83
N ALA A 84 -14.65 22.71 10.77
CA ALA A 84 -15.91 22.80 11.51
C ALA A 84 -15.71 22.88 13.03
N LEU A 85 -14.76 22.15 13.59
CA LEU A 85 -14.44 22.26 15.02
C LEU A 85 -14.00 23.68 15.37
N TYR A 86 -13.05 24.26 14.63
CA TYR A 86 -12.62 25.64 14.89
C TYR A 86 -13.75 26.65 14.68
N LEU A 87 -14.58 26.43 13.67
CA LEU A 87 -15.75 27.26 13.40
C LEU A 87 -16.81 27.15 14.49
N SER A 88 -17.02 25.98 15.10
CA SER A 88 -17.94 25.85 16.24
C SER A 88 -17.47 26.64 17.48
N VAL A 89 -16.17 26.71 17.73
CA VAL A 89 -15.59 27.52 18.82
C VAL A 89 -15.73 29.02 18.52
N ALA A 90 -15.54 29.42 17.26
CA ALA A 90 -15.80 30.78 16.82
C ALA A 90 -17.29 31.15 16.92
N LEU A 91 -18.19 30.22 16.60
CA LEU A 91 -19.64 30.40 16.74
C LEU A 91 -20.04 30.60 18.20
N GLU A 92 -19.52 29.76 19.10
CA GLU A 92 -19.76 29.89 20.54
C GLU A 92 -19.32 31.27 21.05
N SER A 93 -18.15 31.73 20.63
CA SER A 93 -17.63 33.06 21.00
C SER A 93 -18.52 34.20 20.48
N LEU A 94 -19.06 34.07 19.26
CA LEU A 94 -19.99 35.04 18.67
C LEU A 94 -21.36 35.03 19.37
N VAL A 95 -21.83 33.86 19.82
CA VAL A 95 -23.11 33.69 20.53
C VAL A 95 -23.05 34.16 21.98
N ASN A 96 -21.92 33.96 22.65
CA ASN A 96 -21.72 34.38 24.03
C ASN A 96 -21.31 35.86 24.17
N GLY A 97 -20.89 36.51 23.08
CA GLY A 97 -20.75 37.97 23.04
C GLY A 97 -22.10 38.66 23.04
N GLU A 98 -22.23 39.82 23.67
CA GLU A 98 -23.48 40.60 23.82
C GLU A 98 -24.09 41.15 22.49
N GLY A 99 -23.80 40.54 21.34
CA GLY A 99 -24.04 41.11 20.01
C GLY A 99 -25.07 40.41 19.11
N ILE A 100 -25.74 39.32 19.53
CA ILE A 100 -26.75 38.65 18.68
C ILE A 100 -28.17 39.19 18.91
N GLU A 101 -28.31 40.50 19.08
CA GLU A 101 -29.61 41.17 18.97
C GLU A 101 -29.58 42.19 17.84
N GLY A 102 -30.03 41.77 16.65
CA GLY A 102 -30.22 42.69 15.51
C GLY A 102 -30.18 42.04 14.12
N ARG A 103 -30.52 42.84 13.10
CA ARG A 103 -30.08 42.61 11.71
C ARG A 103 -28.68 43.23 11.60
N GLY A 104 -27.65 42.41 11.42
CA GLY A 104 -26.26 42.88 11.37
C GLY A 104 -25.30 41.79 10.89
N LEU A 105 -24.10 42.22 10.50
CA LEU A 105 -23.03 41.38 9.94
C LEU A 105 -22.68 40.18 10.83
N ASP A 106 -22.79 40.33 12.16
CA ASP A 106 -22.47 39.28 13.13
C ASP A 106 -23.47 38.11 13.08
N ARG A 107 -24.74 38.38 12.77
CA ARG A 107 -25.76 37.34 12.56
C ARG A 107 -25.49 36.55 11.28
N ASP A 108 -25.08 37.22 10.21
CA ASP A 108 -24.76 36.57 8.94
C ASP A 108 -23.47 35.74 9.05
N ALA A 109 -22.48 36.24 9.78
CA ALA A 109 -21.27 35.49 10.12
C ALA A 109 -21.59 34.24 10.96
N ALA A 110 -22.37 34.39 12.04
CA ALA A 110 -22.81 33.25 12.84
C ALA A 110 -23.58 32.21 12.01
N ARG A 111 -24.45 32.66 11.10
CA ARG A 111 -25.21 31.77 10.20
C ARG A 111 -24.31 31.04 9.20
N PHE A 112 -23.31 31.73 8.63
CA PHE A 112 -22.34 31.12 7.74
C PHE A 112 -21.52 30.03 8.45
N ILE A 113 -21.02 30.37 9.64
CA ILE A 113 -20.24 29.46 10.48
C ILE A 113 -21.07 28.22 10.85
N ALA A 114 -22.31 28.40 11.33
CA ALA A 114 -23.22 27.31 11.64
C ALA A 114 -23.51 26.40 10.44
N ASN A 115 -23.64 26.97 9.24
CA ASN A 115 -23.83 26.19 8.01
C ASN A 115 -22.59 25.33 7.68
N ARG A 116 -21.39 25.90 7.80
CA ARG A 116 -20.13 25.18 7.54
C ARG A 116 -19.93 24.02 8.51
N VAL A 117 -20.26 24.22 9.78
CA VAL A 117 -20.26 23.16 10.81
C VAL A 117 -21.26 22.05 10.46
N SER A 118 -22.50 22.43 10.13
CA SER A 118 -23.55 21.47 9.76
C SER A 118 -23.16 20.62 8.55
N THR A 119 -22.61 21.24 7.51
CA THR A 119 -22.14 20.56 6.30
C THR A 119 -21.05 19.52 6.62
N ALA A 120 -20.06 19.88 7.42
CA ALA A 120 -19.02 18.93 7.83
C ALA A 120 -19.58 17.77 8.65
N MET A 121 -20.53 18.02 9.56
CA MET A 121 -21.18 16.97 10.34
C MET A 121 -22.00 16.00 9.48
N PHE A 122 -22.69 16.49 8.45
CA PHE A 122 -23.36 15.63 7.47
C PHE A 122 -22.39 14.73 6.71
N ASN A 123 -21.23 15.27 6.32
CA ASN A 123 -20.20 14.48 5.65
C ASN A 123 -19.62 13.39 6.56
N VAL A 124 -19.36 13.72 7.84
CA VAL A 124 -18.92 12.74 8.84
C VAL A 124 -19.94 11.64 9.05
N MET A 125 -21.23 11.99 9.16
CA MET A 125 -22.30 11.02 9.32
C MET A 125 -22.33 10.05 8.15
N LYS A 126 -22.23 10.54 6.92
CA LYS A 126 -22.16 9.70 5.71
C LYS A 126 -20.95 8.77 5.71
N ASP A 127 -19.79 9.23 6.17
CA ASP A 127 -18.59 8.40 6.25
C ASP A 127 -18.70 7.35 7.37
N LEU A 128 -19.31 7.69 8.50
CA LEU A 128 -19.60 6.76 9.59
C LEU A 128 -20.61 5.69 9.18
N ASP A 129 -21.68 6.06 8.49
CA ASP A 129 -22.68 5.10 7.96
C ASP A 129 -22.01 4.13 7.01
N ARG A 130 -21.17 4.64 6.09
CA ARG A 130 -20.40 3.79 5.17
C ARG A 130 -19.44 2.86 5.90
N LEU A 131 -18.79 3.32 6.98
CA LEU A 131 -17.94 2.46 7.80
C LEU A 131 -18.77 1.40 8.55
N SER A 132 -19.94 1.75 9.08
CA SER A 132 -20.87 0.81 9.71
C SER A 132 -21.29 -0.27 8.72
N ASP A 133 -21.70 0.11 7.50
CA ASP A 133 -22.10 -0.82 6.44
C ASP A 133 -21.00 -1.83 6.08
N VAL A 134 -19.74 -1.37 6.06
CA VAL A 134 -18.57 -2.21 5.78
C VAL A 134 -18.27 -3.16 6.94
N LEU A 135 -18.44 -2.71 8.17
CA LEU A 135 -18.17 -3.50 9.38
C LEU A 135 -19.31 -4.49 9.69
N GLU A 136 -20.55 -4.16 9.36
CA GLU A 136 -21.74 -4.99 9.56
C GLU A 136 -21.90 -6.10 8.51
N ASN A 137 -21.16 -6.04 7.38
CA ASN A 137 -21.13 -7.10 6.36
C ASN A 137 -19.79 -7.86 6.33
N PRO A 138 -19.48 -8.70 7.33
CA PRO A 138 -18.28 -9.54 7.31
C PRO A 138 -18.28 -10.57 6.16
N SER A 139 -19.46 -10.97 5.68
CA SER A 139 -19.66 -11.98 4.62
C SER A 139 -19.36 -11.49 3.20
N ARG A 140 -18.91 -10.23 3.02
CA ARG A 140 -18.34 -9.77 1.74
C ARG A 140 -16.91 -10.31 1.53
N PHE A 141 -16.18 -10.60 2.61
CA PHE A 141 -14.83 -11.16 2.55
C PHE A 141 -14.81 -12.68 2.27
N GLU A 142 -15.90 -13.39 2.55
CA GLU A 142 -16.02 -14.85 2.32
C GLU A 142 -16.31 -15.24 0.85
N ARG A 143 -16.58 -14.29 -0.06
CA ARG A 143 -16.87 -14.61 -1.48
C ARG A 143 -15.64 -14.61 -2.39
N LEU A 144 -14.44 -14.44 -1.82
CA LEU A 144 -13.16 -14.43 -2.56
C LEU A 144 -12.26 -15.64 -2.24
N GLU A 145 -12.76 -16.61 -1.47
CA GLU A 145 -12.19 -17.97 -1.36
C GLU A 145 -12.95 -18.93 -2.28
#